data_AF-A0A4Z1P6X3-F1
#
_entry.id   AF-A0A4Z1P6X3-F1
#
_cell.length_a   1.000
_cell.length_b   1.000
_cell.length_c   1.000
_cell.angle_alpha   90.00
_cell.angle_beta   90.00
_cell.angle_gamma   90.00
#
_symmetry.space_group_name_H-M   'P 1'
#
loop_
_entity.id
_entity.type
_entity.pdbx_description
1 polymer ?
#
loop_
_entity_poly.entity_id
_entity_poly.type
_entity_poly.pdbx_seq_one_letter_code
_entity_poly.pdbx_strand_id
1 'polypeptide(L)'
;MLPQRALVRSAQRLSQRAPARLPKRHSSTQHSFTGAEDNAFNRERAAVKQHAAESSEERPQYEYMNIRNKLYPWGDGNKTLFWNDKVNYRKEE
;
A
#
# COMPACT_ATOMS: atom_id res chain seq x y z
N MET A 1 74.19 -29.33 -25.84
CA MET A 1 74.07 -28.19 -24.90
C MET A 1 72.83 -27.39 -25.27
N LEU A 2 71.71 -27.61 -24.58
CA LEU A 2 70.42 -26.93 -24.82
C LEU A 2 70.07 -26.08 -23.59
N PRO A 3 69.71 -24.78 -23.74
CA PRO A 3 69.46 -23.91 -22.60
C PRO A 3 68.02 -24.07 -22.09
N GLN A 4 67.86 -24.50 -20.83
CA GLN A 4 66.57 -24.44 -20.14
C GLN A 4 66.31 -23.01 -19.65
N ARG A 5 65.31 -22.35 -20.24
CA ARG A 5 64.80 -21.04 -19.83
C ARG A 5 63.91 -21.23 -18.59
N ALA A 6 64.33 -20.72 -17.44
CA ALA A 6 63.47 -20.63 -16.26
C ALA A 6 62.52 -19.43 -16.41
N LEU A 7 61.22 -19.68 -16.54
CA LEU A 7 60.18 -18.65 -16.45
C LEU A 7 59.96 -18.30 -14.98
N VAL A 8 60.46 -17.15 -14.53
CA VAL A 8 60.12 -16.58 -13.22
C VAL A 8 58.72 -16.01 -13.31
N ARG A 9 57.72 -16.75 -12.80
CA ARG A 9 56.34 -16.28 -12.68
C ARG A 9 56.25 -15.33 -11.49
N SER A 10 56.25 -14.02 -11.76
CA SER A 10 55.97 -12.99 -10.75
C SER A 10 54.49 -13.04 -10.35
N ALA A 11 54.17 -13.64 -9.21
CA ALA A 11 52.83 -13.54 -8.63
C ALA A 11 52.64 -12.14 -8.01
N GLN A 12 51.89 -11.26 -8.70
CA GLN A 12 51.41 -10.02 -8.09
C GLN A 12 50.42 -10.41 -6.98
N ARG A 13 50.82 -10.22 -5.71
CA ARG A 13 49.91 -10.38 -4.57
C ARG A 13 48.94 -9.20 -4.60
N LEU A 14 47.70 -9.46 -5.03
CA LEU A 14 46.61 -8.51 -4.94
C LEU A 14 46.32 -8.25 -3.46
N SER A 15 46.85 -7.14 -2.93
CA SER A 15 46.52 -6.66 -1.60
C SER A 15 45.02 -6.39 -1.54
N GLN A 16 44.28 -7.25 -0.84
CA GLN A 16 42.87 -7.04 -0.56
C GLN A 16 42.76 -5.86 0.42
N ARG A 17 42.62 -4.66 -0.13
CA ARG A 17 42.27 -3.47 0.64
C ARG A 17 40.81 -3.63 1.05
N ALA A 18 40.56 -4.01 2.30
CA ALA A 18 39.21 -4.15 2.82
C ALA A 18 38.43 -2.84 2.61
N PRO A 19 37.19 -2.87 2.08
CA PRO A 19 36.42 -1.65 1.89
C PRO A 19 36.10 -1.05 3.26
N ALA A 20 36.49 0.21 3.46
CA ALA A 20 36.07 0.98 4.62
C ALA A 20 34.54 1.06 4.63
N ARG A 21 33.91 0.39 5.60
CA ARG A 21 32.45 0.40 5.77
C ARG A 21 32.05 1.79 6.26
N LEU A 22 31.62 2.65 5.34
CA LEU A 22 31.03 3.93 5.69
C LEU A 22 29.76 3.64 6.52
N PRO A 23 29.61 4.20 7.73
CA PRO A 23 28.46 3.92 8.56
C PRO A 23 27.20 4.40 7.83
N LYS A 24 26.26 3.47 7.59
CA LYS A 24 24.92 3.81 7.12
C LYS A 24 24.19 4.49 8.26
N ARG A 25 24.37 5.81 8.38
CA ARG A 25 23.62 6.65 9.32
C ARG A 25 22.14 6.57 8.95
N HIS A 26 21.39 5.75 9.67
CA HIS A 26 19.95 5.88 9.74
C HIS A 26 19.65 7.10 10.62
N SER A 27 19.68 8.29 10.03
CA SER A 27 19.21 9.51 10.67
C SER A 27 17.69 9.45 10.69
N SER A 28 17.11 8.75 11.66
CA SER A 28 15.69 8.84 11.99
C SER A 28 15.43 10.17 12.71
N THR A 29 15.75 11.29 12.07
CA THR A 29 15.13 12.55 12.44
C THR A 29 13.73 12.45 11.84
N GLN A 30 12.73 12.24 12.68
CA GLN A 30 11.34 12.39 12.27
C GLN A 30 11.12 13.88 11.93
N HIS A 31 11.51 14.28 10.72
CA HIS A 31 11.04 15.52 10.17
C HIS A 31 9.57 15.29 9.86
N SER A 32 8.70 15.76 10.75
CA SER A 32 7.27 15.88 10.48
C SER A 32 7.13 16.53 9.12
N PHE A 33 6.53 15.81 8.17
CA PHE A 33 6.30 16.30 6.82
C PHE A 33 5.23 17.41 6.88
N THR A 34 5.66 18.62 7.22
CA THR A 34 4.79 19.79 7.33
C THR A 34 4.51 20.31 5.93
N GLY A 35 3.25 20.26 5.48
CA GLY A 35 2.81 20.80 4.18
C GLY A 35 2.14 19.81 3.22
N ALA A 36 2.05 18.50 3.53
CA ALA A 36 1.19 17.57 2.76
C ALA A 36 -0.29 17.77 3.02
N GLU A 37 -0.64 18.42 4.13
CA GLU A 37 -1.99 18.38 4.70
C GLU A 37 -3.01 19.01 3.74
N ASP A 38 -2.61 20.04 2.99
CA ASP A 38 -3.48 20.84 2.12
C ASP A 38 -3.32 20.57 0.61
N ASN A 39 -3.03 19.34 0.20
CA ASN A 39 -3.07 18.95 -1.21
C ASN A 39 -4.54 18.88 -1.73
N ALA A 40 -4.75 19.18 -3.00
CA ALA A 40 -6.03 18.99 -3.71
C ALA A 40 -6.66 17.62 -3.44
N PHE A 41 -5.87 16.53 -3.43
CA PHE A 41 -6.36 15.18 -3.12
C PHE A 41 -6.96 15.07 -1.71
N ASN A 42 -6.34 15.70 -0.71
CA ASN A 42 -6.84 15.66 0.66
C ASN A 42 -8.10 16.50 0.81
N ARG A 43 -8.18 17.64 0.11
CA ARG A 43 -9.38 18.50 0.07
C ARG A 43 -10.56 17.77 -0.58
N GLU A 44 -10.34 17.11 -1.72
CA GLU A 44 -11.35 16.30 -2.37
C GLU A 44 -11.81 15.14 -1.49
N ARG A 45 -10.88 14.44 -0.83
CA ARG A 45 -11.23 13.38 0.11
C ARG A 45 -12.08 13.89 1.27
N ALA A 46 -11.77 15.07 1.80
CA ALA A 46 -12.57 15.71 2.84
C ALA A 46 -13.97 16.09 2.33
N ALA A 47 -14.05 16.68 1.13
CA ALA A 47 -15.32 17.06 0.50
C ALA A 47 -16.21 15.83 0.21
N VAL A 48 -15.65 14.75 -0.35
CA VAL A 48 -16.37 13.49 -0.59
C VAL A 48 -16.87 12.90 0.72
N LYS A 49 -16.07 12.96 1.78
CA LYS A 49 -16.47 12.49 3.10
C LYS A 49 -17.60 13.32 3.69
N GLN A 50 -17.57 14.64 3.53
CA GLN A 50 -18.64 15.55 3.96
C GLN A 50 -19.93 15.28 3.18
N HIS A 51 -19.87 15.27 1.85
CA HIS A 51 -21.01 14.95 0.99
C HIS A 51 -21.64 13.59 1.32
N ALA A 52 -20.82 12.56 1.55
CA ALA A 52 -21.31 11.24 1.93
C ALA A 52 -22.03 11.23 3.29
N ALA A 53 -21.60 12.07 4.23
CA ALA A 53 -22.24 12.19 5.54
C ALA A 53 -23.57 12.96 5.47
N GLU A 54 -23.66 13.98 4.62
CA GLU A 54 -24.91 14.75 4.41
C GLU A 54 -25.96 13.93 3.64
N SER A 55 -25.53 13.04 2.75
CA SER A 55 -26.44 12.26 1.89
C SER A 55 -27.16 11.10 2.58
N SER A 56 -27.00 10.90 3.89
CA SER A 56 -27.48 9.71 4.60
C SER A 56 -28.95 9.76 5.03
N GLU A 57 -29.79 10.54 4.36
CA GLU A 57 -31.23 10.61 4.65
C GLU A 57 -31.92 9.26 4.36
N GLU A 58 -32.90 8.90 5.20
CA GLU A 58 -33.59 7.63 5.10
C GLU A 58 -34.52 7.60 3.88
N ARG A 59 -34.04 7.05 2.77
CA ARG A 59 -34.84 6.91 1.55
C ARG A 59 -35.71 5.64 1.64
N PRO A 60 -36.93 5.66 1.09
CA PRO A 60 -37.76 4.45 1.00
C PRO A 60 -37.01 3.37 0.22
N GLN A 61 -37.02 2.14 0.73
CA GLN A 61 -36.52 1.00 -0.02
C GLN A 61 -37.65 0.45 -0.88
N TYR A 62 -37.42 0.34 -2.18
CA TYR A 62 -38.39 -0.25 -3.11
C TYR A 62 -38.23 -1.77 -3.16
N GLU A 63 -39.29 -2.47 -3.54
CA GLU A 63 -39.34 -3.95 -3.62
C GLU A 63 -38.24 -4.54 -4.52
N TYR A 64 -37.86 -3.83 -5.58
CA TYR A 64 -36.79 -4.25 -6.49
C TYR A 64 -35.37 -4.03 -5.94
N MET A 65 -35.21 -3.25 -4.87
CA MET A 65 -33.89 -2.96 -4.28
C MET A 65 -33.46 -4.10 -3.37
N ASN A 66 -32.22 -4.57 -3.58
CA ASN A 66 -31.59 -5.60 -2.75
C ASN A 66 -32.32 -6.96 -2.77
N ILE A 67 -33.04 -7.27 -3.86
CA ILE A 67 -33.60 -8.61 -4.09
C ILE A 67 -32.48 -9.64 -4.13
N ARG A 68 -32.68 -10.78 -3.46
CA ARG A 68 -31.87 -11.98 -3.64
C ARG A 68 -32.70 -13.26 -3.70
N ASN A 69 -32.52 -14.01 -4.77
CA ASN A 69 -33.12 -15.34 -4.95
C ASN A 69 -32.36 -16.44 -4.20
N LYS A 70 -31.05 -16.23 -3.96
CA LYS A 70 -30.16 -17.13 -3.23
C LYS A 70 -29.19 -16.30 -2.38
N LEU A 71 -28.78 -16.86 -1.25
CA LEU A 71 -27.76 -16.28 -0.39
C LEU A 71 -26.37 -16.40 -1.03
N TYR A 72 -25.49 -15.46 -0.73
CA TYR A 72 -24.07 -15.56 -1.09
C TYR A 72 -23.41 -16.74 -0.35
N PRO A 73 -22.41 -17.41 -0.93
CA PRO A 73 -21.74 -18.55 -0.31
C PRO A 73 -20.69 -18.15 0.75
N TRP A 74 -20.68 -16.89 1.22
CA TRP A 74 -19.75 -16.38 2.21
C TRP A 74 -20.45 -15.48 3.23
N GLY A 75 -19.81 -15.29 4.38
CA GLY A 75 -20.27 -14.39 5.43
C GLY A 75 -21.68 -14.74 5.91
N ASP A 76 -22.54 -13.73 6.00
CA ASP A 76 -23.95 -13.83 6.36
C ASP A 76 -24.86 -14.22 5.17
N GLY A 77 -24.27 -14.41 3.98
CA GLY A 77 -24.99 -14.67 2.75
C GLY A 77 -25.81 -13.49 2.23
N ASN A 78 -25.80 -12.36 2.94
CA ASN A 78 -26.68 -11.24 2.65
C ASN A 78 -25.97 -10.03 2.03
N LYS A 79 -24.68 -9.88 2.31
CA LYS A 79 -23.87 -8.75 1.87
C LYS A 79 -22.93 -9.13 0.73
N THR A 80 -22.77 -8.22 -0.23
CA THR A 80 -21.80 -8.37 -1.32
C THR A 80 -20.37 -8.22 -0.79
N LEU A 81 -19.38 -8.61 -1.59
CA LEU A 81 -17.97 -8.47 -1.22
C LEU A 81 -17.54 -7.00 -1.04
N PHE A 82 -18.18 -6.08 -1.75
CA PHE A 82 -17.95 -4.64 -1.68
C PHE A 82 -19.10 -3.92 -0.95
N TRP A 83 -19.71 -4.60 0.02
CA TRP A 83 -20.75 -4.01 0.83
C TRP A 83 -20.16 -2.96 1.80
N ASN A 84 -20.74 -1.77 1.81
CA ASN A 84 -20.39 -0.70 2.74
C ASN A 84 -21.62 -0.31 3.56
N ASP A 85 -21.61 -0.63 4.86
CA ASP A 85 -22.74 -0.42 5.79
C ASP A 85 -23.18 1.05 5.91
N LYS A 86 -22.32 2.01 5.54
CA LYS A 86 -22.64 3.45 5.61
C LYS A 86 -23.50 3.96 4.45
N VAL A 87 -23.47 3.27 3.30
CA VAL A 87 -24.11 3.74 2.06
C VAL A 87 -25.08 2.71 1.50
N ASN A 88 -24.76 1.43 1.66
CA ASN A 88 -25.64 0.34 1.30
C ASN A 88 -26.42 -0.05 2.55
N TYR A 89 -27.72 0.16 2.52
CA TYR A 89 -28.61 -0.28 3.59
C TYR A 89 -29.68 -1.21 3.02
N ARG A 90 -30.25 -2.00 3.92
CA ARG A 90 -31.42 -2.83 3.68
C ARG A 90 -32.29 -2.67 4.92
N LYS A 91 -33.55 -2.28 4.72
CA LYS A 91 -34.56 -2.29 5.77
C LYS A 91 -34.79 -3.75 6.15
N GLU A 92 -34.63 -4.03 7.43
CA GLU A 92 -35.11 -5.28 8.01
C GLU A 92 -36.64 -5.19 8.02
N GLU A 93 -37.30 -6.25 7.57
CA GLU A 93 -38.77 -6.37 7.61
C GLU A 93 -39.27 -6.52 9.04
#